data_AF-A0A529P0K2-F1
#
_entry.id   AF-A0A529P0K2-F1
#
_cell.length_a   1.000
_cell.length_b   1.000
_cell.length_c   1.000
_cell.angle_alpha   90.00
_cell.angle_beta   90.00
_cell.angle_gamma   90.00
#
_symmetry.space_group_name_H-M   'P 1'
#
loop_
_entity.id
_entity.type
_entity.pdbx_description
1 polymer ?
#
loop_
_entity_poly.entity_id
_entity_poly.type
_entity_poly.pdbx_seq_one_letter_code
_entity_poly.pdbx_strand_id
1 'polypeptide(L)'
;PWPDVSDAALLDRIEDWLLPFLTGAASFAAINSGALSAGLMSLVPHELQRKVEALAPTHFDAPSGSHVPIRYDGEWPVLAVRVQELFGLDRHPAIANGTVPLTLELLSPAHRPIQTKPRGT
;
A
#
# COMPACT_ATOMS: atom_id res chain seq x y z
N PRO A 1 -6.98 -18.69 -0.10
CA PRO A 1 -5.62 -18.30 0.33
C PRO A 1 -5.16 -17.09 -0.50
N TRP A 2 -4.14 -16.34 -0.06
CA TRP A 2 -3.57 -15.28 -0.89
C TRP A 2 -2.85 -15.88 -2.11
N PRO A 3 -2.98 -15.26 -3.30
CA PRO A 3 -2.24 -15.72 -4.48
C PRO A 3 -0.74 -15.47 -4.29
N ASP A 4 0.10 -16.36 -4.82
CA ASP A 4 1.54 -16.10 -4.94
C ASP A 4 1.76 -15.04 -6.01
N VAL A 5 2.24 -13.86 -5.64
CA VAL A 5 2.50 -12.72 -6.54
C VAL A 5 4.00 -12.45 -6.71
N SER A 6 4.84 -13.47 -6.50
CA SER A 6 6.27 -13.38 -6.84
C SER A 6 6.47 -13.15 -8.35
N ASP A 7 7.59 -12.53 -8.72
CA ASP A 7 7.92 -12.26 -10.13
C ASP A 7 7.84 -13.52 -11.00
N ALA A 8 8.37 -14.65 -10.52
CA ALA A 8 8.32 -15.92 -11.23
C ALA A 8 6.87 -16.39 -11.46
N ALA A 9 6.03 -16.37 -10.42
CA ALA A 9 4.63 -16.78 -10.52
C ALA A 9 3.81 -15.84 -11.43
N LEU A 10 4.11 -14.54 -11.43
CA LEU A 10 3.45 -13.56 -12.30
C LEU A 10 3.86 -13.71 -13.76
N LEU A 11 5.13 -14.00 -14.04
CA LEU A 11 5.64 -14.23 -15.39
C LEU A 11 5.09 -15.53 -15.98
N ASP A 12 5.04 -16.61 -15.20
CA ASP A 12 4.57 -17.92 -15.66
C ASP A 12 3.10 -17.92 -16.13
N ARG A 13 2.28 -17.02 -15.58
CA ARG A 13 0.84 -16.92 -15.89
C ARG A 13 0.43 -15.55 -16.45
N ILE A 14 1.38 -14.81 -17.02
CA ILE A 14 1.15 -13.44 -17.52
C ILE A 14 0.00 -13.34 -18.53
N GLU A 15 -0.18 -14.39 -19.33
CA GLU A 15 -1.28 -14.52 -20.30
C GLU A 15 -2.66 -14.67 -19.62
N ASP A 16 -2.70 -15.19 -18.40
CA ASP A 16 -3.96 -15.42 -17.70
C ASP A 16 -4.45 -14.16 -16.98
N TRP A 17 -3.53 -13.40 -16.36
CA TRP A 17 -3.90 -12.31 -15.46
C TRP A 17 -3.72 -10.91 -16.05
N LEU A 18 -2.78 -10.71 -16.97
CA LEU A 18 -2.49 -9.39 -17.54
C LEU A 18 -3.07 -9.24 -18.95
N LEU A 19 -2.88 -10.23 -19.82
CA LEU A 19 -3.32 -10.17 -21.23
C LEU A 19 -4.79 -9.77 -21.42
N PRO A 20 -5.77 -10.23 -20.61
CA PRO A 20 -7.17 -9.81 -20.76
C PRO A 20 -7.39 -8.30 -20.59
N PHE A 21 -6.47 -7.61 -19.91
CA PHE A 21 -6.53 -6.18 -19.62
C PHE A 21 -5.71 -5.31 -20.60
N LEU A 22 -4.97 -5.93 -21.52
CA LEU A 22 -4.10 -5.24 -22.48
C LEU A 22 -4.82 -4.84 -23.78
N THR A 23 -6.05 -4.32 -23.70
CA THR A 23 -6.99 -4.06 -24.81
C THR A 23 -6.34 -3.43 -26.07
N GLY A 24 -5.78 -4.25 -26.96
CA GLY A 24 -5.10 -3.80 -28.18
C GLY A 24 -3.86 -2.91 -27.95
N ALA A 25 -3.27 -2.92 -26.75
CA ALA A 25 -2.10 -2.11 -26.42
C ALA A 25 -0.89 -2.58 -27.26
N ALA A 26 -0.62 -1.89 -28.36
CA ALA A 26 0.49 -2.21 -29.27
C ALA A 26 1.87 -1.76 -28.78
N SER A 27 1.97 -1.21 -27.56
CA SER A 27 3.25 -0.80 -26.96
C SER A 27 3.19 -0.80 -25.42
N PHE A 28 4.36 -0.98 -24.80
CA PHE A 28 4.52 -0.88 -23.34
C PHE A 28 4.03 0.46 -22.76
N ALA A 29 4.18 1.56 -23.52
CA ALA A 29 3.73 2.88 -23.08
C ALA A 29 2.20 3.00 -22.96
N ALA A 30 1.44 2.11 -23.61
CA ALA A 30 -0.01 2.08 -23.51
C ALA A 30 -0.51 1.30 -22.28
N ILE A 31 0.38 0.59 -21.56
CA ILE A 31 0.03 -0.15 -20.35
C ILE A 31 -0.03 0.86 -19.19
N ASN A 32 -1.24 1.19 -18.77
CA ASN A 32 -1.44 2.07 -17.61
C ASN A 32 -1.47 1.27 -16.29
N SER A 33 -1.23 1.97 -15.18
CA SER A 33 -1.25 1.38 -13.83
C SER A 33 -2.61 0.79 -13.44
N GLY A 34 -3.71 1.27 -14.02
CA GLY A 34 -5.05 0.73 -13.82
C GLY A 34 -5.20 -0.68 -14.39
N ALA A 35 -4.67 -0.94 -15.58
CA ALA A 35 -4.67 -2.27 -16.19
C ALA A 35 -3.86 -3.28 -15.35
N LEU A 36 -2.70 -2.85 -14.85
CA LEU A 36 -1.87 -3.67 -13.96
C LEU A 36 -2.59 -3.98 -12.65
N SER A 37 -3.18 -2.96 -12.01
CA SER A 37 -3.92 -3.12 -10.76
C SER A 37 -5.13 -4.05 -10.93
N ALA A 38 -5.91 -3.88 -12.00
CA ALA A 38 -7.05 -4.72 -12.32
C ALA A 38 -6.63 -6.18 -12.57
N GLY A 39 -5.55 -6.38 -13.31
CA GLY A 39 -4.98 -7.70 -13.55
C GLY A 39 -4.53 -8.38 -12.26
N LEU A 40 -3.76 -7.70 -11.41
CA LEU A 40 -3.29 -8.25 -10.14
C LEU A 40 -4.45 -8.58 -9.22
N MET A 41 -5.46 -7.71 -9.15
CA MET A 41 -6.66 -7.95 -8.35
C MET A 41 -7.50 -9.13 -8.85
N SER A 42 -7.45 -9.46 -10.15
CA SER A 42 -8.12 -10.65 -10.70
C SER A 42 -7.58 -11.97 -10.13
N LEU A 43 -6.32 -12.00 -9.70
CA LEU A 43 -5.70 -13.15 -9.04
C LEU A 43 -6.19 -13.35 -7.60
N VAL A 44 -6.72 -12.30 -6.97
CA VAL A 44 -7.15 -12.32 -5.58
C VAL A 44 -8.58 -12.87 -5.51
N PRO A 45 -8.86 -13.92 -4.71
CA PRO A 45 -10.22 -14.40 -4.50
C PRO A 45 -11.17 -13.29 -4.04
N HIS A 46 -12.40 -13.23 -4.57
CA HIS A 46 -13.37 -12.15 -4.28
C HIS A 46 -13.59 -11.89 -2.78
N GLU A 47 -13.57 -12.94 -1.95
CA GLU A 47 -13.68 -12.85 -0.50
C GLU A 47 -12.50 -12.12 0.17
N LEU A 48 -11.31 -12.19 -0.45
CA LEU A 48 -10.09 -11.53 0.00
C LEU A 48 -9.94 -10.13 -0.59
N GLN A 49 -10.48 -9.86 -1.78
CA GLN A 49 -10.42 -8.52 -2.40
C GLN A 49 -10.97 -7.45 -1.46
N ARG A 50 -12.14 -7.69 -0.85
CA ARG A 50 -12.74 -6.78 0.15
C ARG A 50 -11.89 -6.63 1.42
N LYS A 51 -11.07 -7.63 1.74
CA LYS A 51 -10.18 -7.59 2.90
C LYS A 51 -8.90 -6.82 2.61
N VAL A 52 -8.43 -6.72 1.36
CA VAL A 52 -7.20 -5.99 1.01
C VAL A 52 -7.30 -4.55 1.47
N GLU A 53 -8.38 -3.84 1.11
CA GLU A 53 -8.57 -2.45 1.47
C GLU A 53 -8.64 -2.22 2.99
N ALA A 54 -9.28 -3.14 3.72
CA ALA A 54 -9.37 -3.07 5.17
C ALA A 54 -8.05 -3.42 5.88
N LEU A 55 -7.28 -4.37 5.35
CA LEU A 55 -6.05 -4.87 5.98
C LEU A 55 -4.82 -4.06 5.59
N ALA A 56 -4.78 -3.54 4.38
CA ALA A 56 -3.71 -2.76 3.80
C ALA A 56 -4.28 -1.50 3.12
N PRO A 57 -4.82 -0.55 3.90
CA PRO A 57 -5.40 0.67 3.35
C PRO A 57 -4.32 1.52 2.65
N THR A 58 -4.74 2.33 1.68
CA THR A 58 -3.80 3.22 0.96
C THR A 58 -3.38 4.43 1.79
N HIS A 59 -4.18 4.79 2.80
CA HIS A 59 -3.96 5.96 3.64
C HIS A 59 -4.31 5.67 5.10
N PHE A 60 -3.79 6.53 5.97
CA PHE A 60 -4.08 6.57 7.39
C PHE A 60 -4.80 7.88 7.73
N ASP A 61 -5.93 7.77 8.40
CA ASP A 61 -6.66 8.89 8.98
C ASP A 61 -6.01 9.31 10.30
N ALA A 62 -5.34 10.46 10.30
CA ALA A 62 -4.74 11.03 11.48
C ALA A 62 -5.78 11.74 12.36
N PRO A 63 -5.60 11.81 13.70
CA PRO A 63 -6.51 12.54 14.59
C PRO A 63 -6.71 14.01 14.25
N SER A 64 -5.75 14.62 13.54
CA SER A 64 -5.86 15.98 13.02
C SER A 64 -6.90 16.13 11.88
N GLY A 65 -7.44 15.03 11.36
CA GLY A 65 -8.28 14.98 10.16
C GLY A 65 -7.48 14.86 8.85
N SER A 66 -6.15 14.69 8.94
CA SER A 66 -5.30 14.50 7.76
C SER A 66 -5.43 13.08 7.21
N HIS A 67 -5.50 12.93 5.89
CA HIS A 67 -5.55 11.64 5.20
C HIS A 67 -4.18 11.36 4.56
N VAL A 68 -3.31 10.64 5.28
CA VAL A 68 -1.87 10.55 4.97
C VAL A 68 -1.57 9.24 4.23
N PRO A 69 -0.86 9.26 3.08
CA PRO A 69 -0.59 8.05 2.31
C PRO A 69 0.33 7.10 3.07
N ILE A 70 0.03 5.80 2.96
CA ILE A 70 0.88 4.72 3.46
C ILE A 70 1.69 4.17 2.29
N ARG A 71 2.99 4.08 2.48
CA ARG A 71 3.92 3.58 1.47
C ARG A 71 4.31 2.14 1.77
N TYR A 72 4.20 1.28 0.77
CA TYR A 72 4.39 -0.18 0.86
C TYR A 72 5.57 -0.69 -0.01
N ASP A 73 6.45 0.21 -0.46
CA ASP A 73 7.57 -0.10 -1.38
C ASP A 73 8.77 -0.79 -0.70
N GLY A 74 8.76 -0.89 0.63
CA GLY A 74 9.80 -1.54 1.41
C GLY A 74 9.30 -2.78 2.15
N GLU A 75 10.17 -3.32 3.01
CA GLU A 75 9.84 -4.47 3.86
C GLU A 75 8.70 -4.18 4.85
N TRP A 76 8.56 -2.91 5.26
CA TRP A 76 7.58 -2.46 6.25
C TRP A 76 6.77 -1.27 5.71
N PRO A 77 5.47 -1.18 6.04
CA PRO A 77 4.65 -0.04 5.63
C PRO A 77 5.12 1.23 6.35
N VAL A 78 5.34 2.30 5.60
CA VAL A 78 5.85 3.58 6.10
C VAL A 78 4.77 4.65 6.03
N LEU A 79 4.62 5.42 7.10
CA LEU A 79 3.78 6.60 7.19
C LEU A 79 4.65 7.84 7.35
N ALA A 80 4.80 8.60 6.26
CA ALA A 80 5.51 9.88 6.28
C ALA A 80 4.56 10.98 6.76
N VAL A 81 4.73 11.44 8.01
CA VAL A 81 3.73 12.25 8.70
C VAL A 81 4.39 13.32 9.57
N ARG A 82 3.74 14.48 9.72
CA ARG A 82 4.25 15.52 10.62
C ARG A 82 3.85 15.21 12.05
N VAL A 83 4.72 15.53 13.01
CA VAL A 83 4.51 15.21 14.43
C VAL A 83 3.18 15.76 14.95
N GLN A 84 2.80 16.97 14.53
CA GLN A 84 1.56 17.60 14.98
C GLN A 84 0.28 16.89 14.50
N GLU A 85 0.36 16.11 13.42
CA GLU A 85 -0.79 15.35 12.90
C GLU A 85 -1.06 14.11 13.77
N LEU A 86 -0.07 13.69 14.57
CA LEU A 86 -0.18 12.59 15.52
C LEU A 86 -0.62 13.05 16.92
N PHE A 87 -0.82 14.35 17.16
CA PHE A 87 -1.28 14.83 18.47
C PHE A 87 -2.69 14.30 18.79
N GLY A 88 -2.86 13.76 20.00
CA GLY A 88 -4.10 13.12 20.44
C GLY A 88 -4.21 11.63 20.08
N LEU A 89 -3.17 11.05 19.48
CA LEU A 89 -3.12 9.62 19.19
C LEU A 89 -2.70 8.83 20.45
N ASP A 90 -3.60 8.00 20.97
CA ASP A 90 -3.35 7.22 22.19
C ASP A 90 -2.52 5.94 21.96
N ARG A 91 -2.46 5.46 20.72
CA ARG A 91 -1.83 4.20 20.35
C ARG A 91 -1.05 4.35 19.06
N HIS A 92 0.11 3.71 18.97
CA HIS A 92 0.92 3.71 17.75
C HIS A 92 0.10 3.26 16.52
N PRO A 93 0.16 3.98 15.38
CA PRO A 93 -0.55 3.58 14.16
C PRO A 93 -0.18 2.17 13.71
N ALA A 94 -1.19 1.39 13.34
CA ALA A 94 -1.02 0.03 12.85
C ALA A 94 -2.14 -0.32 11.86
N ILE A 95 -1.82 -1.17 10.89
CA ILE A 95 -2.75 -1.73 9.89
C ILE A 95 -3.00 -3.22 10.20
N ALA A 96 -3.72 -3.92 9.31
CA ALA A 96 -4.08 -5.32 9.45
C ALA A 96 -4.75 -5.62 10.80
N ASN A 97 -5.76 -4.83 11.18
CA ASN A 97 -6.43 -4.92 12.48
C ASN A 97 -5.49 -4.75 13.69
N GLY A 98 -4.44 -3.95 13.53
CA GLY A 98 -3.51 -3.59 14.60
C GLY A 98 -2.33 -4.55 14.77
N THR A 99 -2.17 -5.55 13.90
CA THR A 99 -1.06 -6.52 14.00
C THR A 99 0.22 -6.04 13.32
N VAL A 100 0.13 -5.12 12.36
CA VAL A 100 1.28 -4.59 11.64
C VAL A 100 1.46 -3.11 11.96
N PRO A 101 2.40 -2.73 12.84
CA PRO A 101 2.67 -1.33 13.14
C PRO A 101 3.26 -0.61 11.93
N LEU A 102 2.85 0.64 11.70
CA LEU A 102 3.44 1.48 10.66
C LEU A 102 4.82 1.97 11.11
N THR A 103 5.76 2.15 10.19
CA THR A 103 7.02 2.85 10.45
C THR A 103 6.80 4.34 10.27
N LEU A 104 7.13 5.17 11.26
CA LEU A 104 6.90 6.61 11.17
C LEU A 104 8.13 7.31 10.60
N GLU A 105 7.95 8.00 9.48
CA GLU A 105 8.93 8.93 8.93
C GLU A 105 8.47 10.36 9.25
N LEU A 106 9.07 10.95 10.28
CA LEU A 106 8.63 12.22 10.83
C LEU A 106 9.10 13.38 9.94
N LEU A 107 8.14 14.14 9.46
CA LEU A 107 8.34 15.28 8.58
C LEU A 107 8.35 16.60 9.37
N SER A 108 9.16 17.53 8.90
CA SER A 108 9.15 18.94 9.33
C SER A 108 7.91 19.66 8.84
N PRO A 109 7.60 20.85 9.38
CA PRO A 109 6.53 21.69 8.83
C PRO A 109 6.69 21.97 7.33
N ALA A 110 7.92 21.99 6.82
CA ALA A 110 8.25 22.15 5.40
C ALA A 110 8.26 20.82 4.60
N HIS A 111 7.70 19.73 5.13
CA HIS A 111 7.62 18.39 4.51
C HIS A 111 8.97 17.75 4.18
N ARG A 112 10.05 18.18 4.83
CA ARG A 112 11.35 17.51 4.75
C ARG A 112 11.49 16.46 5.85
N PRO A 113 12.06 15.28 5.58
CA PRO A 113 12.30 14.26 6.59
C PRO A 113 13.24 14.78 7.68
N ILE A 114 12.86 14.61 8.94
CA ILE A 114 13.69 14.98 10.11
C ILE A 114 14.20 13.72 10.81
N GLN A 115 13.39 12.66 10.87
CA GLN A 115 13.73 11.43 11.59
C GLN A 115 12.89 10.25 11.12
N THR A 116 13.51 9.09 10.94
CA THR A 116 12.78 7.81 10.84
C THR A 116 12.76 7.16 12.22
N LYS A 117 11.57 6.88 12.75
CA LYS A 117 11.37 6.16 14.02
C LYS A 117 11.01 4.70 13.70
N PRO A 118 11.96 3.75 13.80
CA PRO A 118 11.62 2.33 13.71
C PRO A 118 10.85 1.89 14.97
N ARG A 119 10.09 0.80 14.83
CA ARG A 119 9.20 0.18 15.82
C ARG A 119 9.59 0.36 17.29
N GLY A 120 8.63 0.78 18.12
CA GLY A 120 8.53 0.43 19.54
C GLY A 120 9.73 0.75 20.43
N THR A 121 10.11 2.02 20.51
CA THR A 121 10.84 2.59 21.66
C THR A 121 10.02 3.67 22.33
#